data_AF-A0A430M1D5-F1
#
_entry.id   AF-A0A430M1D5-F1
#
_cell.length_a   1.000
_cell.length_b   1.000
_cell.length_c   1.000
_cell.angle_alpha   90.00
_cell.angle_beta   90.00
_cell.angle_gamma   90.00
#
_symmetry.space_group_name_H-M   'P 1'
#
loop_
_entity.id
_entity.type
_entity.pdbx_description
1 polymer ?
#
loop_
_entity_poly.entity_id
_entity_poly.type
_entity_poly.pdbx_seq_one_letter_code
_entity_poly.pdbx_strand_id
1 'polypeptide(L)'
;MKLINTIAAALALCPLSVSAERKFYNPGNLNGWDYIRRENKGTVEAVTNVAYKGGNALKMTQTYTPGYSGRYHSEVDHNQGYKRGDQLFYGFAFRLSEQWEFQPQSYNLAQFIANRPGASCGGDDWMPSSMLWIEGDQLVSRVVSGQYRVPDCSRDIKTFPKLAKVSAGQWHKVVIQASWKSDNTGFYKIWFDGNKVLEEYNRKTTLNDDSVFQFRIGLYANAWHDDKHMEGSQSFRQVWYDEVAIGTTFADVDPGQPDSA
;
A
#
# COMPACT_ATOMS: atom_id res chain seq x y z
N MET A 1 13.42 69.47 -9.97
CA MET A 1 12.57 68.51 -10.70
C MET A 1 12.89 67.12 -10.16
N LYS A 2 11.87 66.39 -9.66
CA LYS A 2 12.00 65.24 -8.74
C LYS A 2 12.65 64.01 -9.41
N LEU A 3 13.66 63.42 -8.76
CA LEU A 3 14.08 62.03 -9.02
C LEU A 3 13.01 61.08 -8.50
N ILE A 4 12.52 60.19 -9.35
CA ILE A 4 11.63 59.08 -8.99
C ILE A 4 12.55 57.87 -8.73
N ASN A 5 12.69 57.48 -7.46
CA ASN A 5 13.31 56.22 -7.08
C ASN A 5 12.28 55.10 -7.24
N THR A 6 12.47 54.25 -8.25
CA THR A 6 11.75 52.98 -8.39
C THR A 6 12.41 51.95 -7.46
N ILE A 7 11.73 51.61 -6.36
CA ILE A 7 12.10 50.46 -5.53
C ILE A 7 11.45 49.22 -6.14
N ALA A 8 12.27 48.35 -6.73
CA ALA A 8 11.85 47.01 -7.11
C ALA A 8 11.88 46.11 -5.87
N ALA A 9 10.70 45.70 -5.38
CA ALA A 9 10.60 44.69 -4.32
C ALA A 9 10.70 43.30 -4.95
N ALA A 10 11.87 42.67 -4.82
CA ALA A 10 12.02 41.25 -5.13
C ALA A 10 11.39 40.43 -4.00
N LEU A 11 10.21 39.83 -4.25
CA LEU A 11 9.68 38.77 -3.39
C LEU A 11 10.55 37.52 -3.58
N ALA A 12 11.45 37.27 -2.64
CA ALA A 12 12.11 35.99 -2.51
C ALA A 12 11.07 34.94 -2.08
N LEU A 13 10.71 34.04 -2.99
CA LEU A 13 10.04 32.79 -2.62
C LEU A 13 11.05 31.95 -1.83
N CYS A 14 10.96 31.96 -0.50
CA CYS A 14 11.60 30.93 0.30
C CYS A 14 10.96 29.58 -0.06
N PRO A 15 11.73 28.59 -0.57
CA PRO A 15 11.20 27.24 -0.68
C PRO A 15 10.86 26.77 0.73
N LEU A 16 9.59 26.37 0.95
CA LEU A 16 9.19 25.68 2.16
C LEU A 16 10.03 24.40 2.24
N SER A 17 11.00 24.38 3.15
CA SER A 17 11.72 23.16 3.50
C SER A 17 10.71 22.18 4.08
N VAL A 18 10.26 21.22 3.29
CA VAL A 18 9.49 20.09 3.81
C VAL A 18 10.45 19.33 4.72
N SER A 19 10.21 19.39 6.04
CA SER A 19 11.00 18.61 7.00
C SER A 19 10.77 17.12 6.71
N ALA A 20 11.87 16.37 6.59
CA ALA A 20 11.80 14.91 6.63
C ALA A 20 11.15 14.50 7.96
N GLU A 21 10.17 13.62 7.89
CA GLU A 21 9.39 13.17 9.04
C GLU A 21 8.87 11.76 8.75
N ARG A 22 9.36 10.79 9.53
CA ARG A 22 8.78 9.44 9.57
C ARG A 22 7.58 9.45 10.51
N LYS A 23 6.38 9.35 9.93
CA LYS A 23 5.08 9.39 10.61
C LYS A 23 4.70 8.06 11.25
N PHE A 24 5.19 6.96 10.69
CA PHE A 24 4.97 5.61 11.20
C PHE A 24 6.20 4.75 10.91
N TYR A 25 6.52 3.84 11.83
CA TYR A 25 7.57 2.84 11.65
C TYR A 25 7.26 1.58 12.45
N ASN A 26 7.45 0.42 11.82
CA ASN A 26 7.34 -0.88 12.46
C ASN A 26 8.44 -1.84 11.95
N PRO A 27 9.38 -2.25 12.82
CA PRO A 27 10.48 -3.15 12.46
C PRO A 27 10.06 -4.62 12.63
N GLY A 28 8.92 -5.00 12.04
CA GLY A 28 8.49 -6.41 12.06
C GLY A 28 7.88 -6.91 13.38
N ASN A 29 7.21 -6.03 14.14
CA ASN A 29 6.58 -6.37 15.43
C ASN A 29 5.06 -6.24 15.40
N LEU A 30 4.36 -7.03 16.23
CA LEU A 30 2.89 -6.90 16.38
C LEU A 30 2.49 -5.60 17.09
N ASN A 31 3.33 -5.09 18.00
CA ASN A 31 3.09 -3.82 18.68
C ASN A 31 3.26 -2.65 17.71
N GLY A 32 2.39 -1.64 17.83
CA GLY A 32 2.40 -0.44 17.00
C GLY A 32 1.36 -0.42 15.88
N TRP A 33 0.75 -1.56 15.55
CA TRP A 33 -0.40 -1.63 14.65
C TRP A 33 -1.70 -1.32 15.38
N ASP A 34 -2.63 -0.65 14.69
CA ASP A 34 -3.93 -0.29 15.25
C ASP A 34 -4.88 -1.50 15.33
N TYR A 35 -4.74 -2.43 14.40
CA TYR A 35 -5.54 -3.65 14.35
C TYR A 35 -4.77 -4.79 13.70
N ILE A 36 -5.09 -6.01 14.11
CA ILE A 36 -4.53 -7.24 13.52
C ILE A 36 -5.69 -8.13 13.10
N ARG A 37 -5.83 -8.32 11.78
CA ARG A 37 -6.90 -9.11 11.16
C ARG A 37 -6.42 -10.53 10.89
N ARG A 38 -7.21 -11.50 11.35
CA ARG A 38 -7.00 -12.93 11.16
C ARG A 38 -8.33 -13.56 10.76
N GLU A 39 -8.66 -13.53 9.48
CA GLU A 39 -9.89 -14.12 8.98
C GLU A 39 -9.74 -15.62 8.69
N ASN A 40 -10.81 -16.37 8.96
CA ASN A 40 -10.87 -17.82 8.74
C ASN A 40 -9.67 -18.53 9.41
N LYS A 41 -8.82 -19.24 8.64
CA LYS A 41 -7.62 -19.94 9.13
C LYS A 41 -6.34 -19.12 8.93
N GLY A 42 -6.48 -17.81 8.86
CA GLY A 42 -5.38 -16.87 8.73
C GLY A 42 -4.60 -16.68 10.01
N THR A 43 -3.29 -16.48 9.91
CA THR A 43 -2.44 -16.11 11.06
C THR A 43 -1.64 -14.85 10.77
N VAL A 44 -1.29 -14.14 11.84
CA VAL A 44 -0.37 -13.00 11.86
C VAL A 44 0.49 -13.15 13.12
N GLU A 45 1.76 -13.48 12.94
CA GLU A 45 2.70 -13.85 14.00
C GLU A 45 3.99 -13.04 13.87
N ALA A 46 4.58 -12.60 14.98
CA ALA A 46 5.97 -12.16 14.97
C ALA A 46 6.89 -13.39 14.98
N VAL A 47 7.95 -13.35 14.17
CA VAL A 47 8.91 -14.46 14.01
C VAL A 47 10.34 -13.92 13.99
N THR A 48 11.29 -14.76 14.37
CA THR A 48 12.73 -14.41 14.42
C THR A 48 13.59 -15.21 13.45
N ASN A 49 13.05 -16.27 12.86
CA ASN A 49 13.80 -17.19 12.01
C ASN A 49 13.90 -16.73 10.54
N VAL A 50 12.98 -15.87 10.09
CA VAL A 50 12.98 -15.25 8.75
C VAL A 50 12.69 -13.77 8.95
N ALA A 51 13.74 -12.96 8.97
CA ALA A 51 13.67 -11.51 9.13
C ALA A 51 14.44 -10.82 7.99
N TYR A 52 14.05 -9.59 7.63
CA TYR A 52 14.82 -8.79 6.69
C TYR A 52 15.92 -8.04 7.44
N LYS A 53 15.56 -7.42 8.57
CA LYS A 53 16.44 -6.62 9.40
C LYS A 53 16.08 -6.78 10.89
N GLY A 54 17.00 -6.43 11.79
CA GLY A 54 16.72 -6.39 13.24
C GLY A 54 16.37 -7.73 13.93
N GLY A 55 16.33 -8.84 13.20
CA GLY A 55 16.07 -10.18 13.73
C GLY A 55 14.59 -10.49 14.04
N ASN A 56 13.66 -9.60 13.69
CA ASN A 56 12.22 -9.81 13.81
C ASN A 56 11.53 -9.55 12.47
N ALA A 57 10.44 -10.24 12.20
CA ALA A 57 9.52 -9.92 11.12
C ALA A 57 8.12 -10.39 11.46
N LEU A 58 7.15 -9.95 10.69
CA LEU A 58 5.80 -10.51 10.72
C LEU A 58 5.67 -11.61 9.68
N LYS A 59 5.01 -12.71 10.04
CA LYS A 59 4.61 -13.79 9.13
C LYS A 59 3.09 -13.84 9.07
N MET A 60 2.57 -13.69 7.86
CA MET A 60 1.15 -13.74 7.55
C MET A 60 0.88 -15.01 6.76
N THR A 61 -0.12 -15.78 7.19
CA THR A 61 -0.52 -17.00 6.48
C THR A 61 -2.00 -16.99 6.15
N GLN A 62 -2.38 -17.68 5.09
CA GLN A 62 -3.78 -17.99 4.78
C GLN A 62 -3.92 -19.43 4.31
N THR A 63 -5.06 -20.03 4.64
CA THR A 63 -5.40 -21.39 4.22
C THR A 63 -6.75 -21.38 3.50
N TYR A 64 -6.77 -21.82 2.26
CA TYR A 64 -8.01 -22.00 1.51
C TYR A 64 -8.88 -23.06 2.18
N THR A 65 -10.15 -22.74 2.44
CA THR A 65 -11.12 -23.66 3.06
C THR A 65 -12.26 -23.92 2.08
N PRO A 66 -12.34 -25.11 1.44
CA PRO A 66 -13.44 -25.44 0.54
C PRO A 66 -14.80 -25.23 1.21
N GLY A 67 -15.72 -24.57 0.50
CA GLY A 67 -17.07 -24.25 0.99
C GLY A 67 -17.18 -23.01 1.88
N TYR A 68 -16.06 -22.40 2.30
CA TYR A 68 -16.11 -21.11 3.01
C TYR A 68 -16.42 -19.97 2.03
N SER A 69 -17.43 -19.16 2.37
CA SER A 69 -17.94 -18.08 1.51
C SER A 69 -17.46 -16.68 1.88
N GLY A 70 -16.70 -16.54 2.96
CA GLY A 70 -16.13 -15.26 3.40
C GLY A 70 -14.79 -14.93 2.73
N ARG A 71 -14.10 -13.92 3.25
CA ARG A 71 -12.82 -13.43 2.75
C ARG A 71 -11.62 -13.97 3.54
N TYR A 72 -10.42 -13.76 3.01
CA TYR A 72 -9.18 -14.38 3.47
C TYR A 72 -8.12 -13.32 3.79
N HIS A 73 -8.39 -12.43 4.74
CA HIS A 73 -7.41 -11.42 5.19
C HIS A 73 -6.56 -11.93 6.37
N SER A 74 -5.25 -11.80 6.23
CA SER A 74 -4.26 -11.87 7.31
C SER A 74 -3.39 -10.62 7.25
N GLU A 75 -3.81 -9.56 7.95
CA GLU A 75 -3.30 -8.21 7.77
C GLU A 75 -3.04 -7.51 9.10
N VAL A 76 -2.20 -6.48 9.05
CA VAL A 76 -2.06 -5.48 10.09
C VAL A 76 -2.44 -4.12 9.53
N ASP A 77 -3.12 -3.31 10.34
CA ASP A 77 -3.70 -2.05 9.93
C ASP A 77 -2.96 -0.90 10.61
N HIS A 78 -2.57 0.11 9.83
CA HIS A 78 -2.29 1.44 10.33
C HIS A 78 -3.39 2.39 9.87
N ASN A 79 -4.14 2.97 10.81
CA ASN A 79 -5.37 3.71 10.53
C ASN A 79 -5.12 5.01 9.76
N GLN A 80 -3.97 5.65 9.96
CA GLN A 80 -3.62 6.94 9.36
C GLN A 80 -2.78 6.76 8.09
N GLY A 81 -3.32 6.02 7.11
CA GLY A 81 -2.64 5.77 5.84
C GLY A 81 -2.54 7.02 4.96
N TYR A 82 -3.68 7.60 4.57
CA TYR A 82 -3.76 8.91 3.92
C TYR A 82 -5.15 9.54 4.01
N LYS A 83 -5.23 10.84 3.77
CA LYS A 83 -6.46 11.53 3.32
C LYS A 83 -6.20 12.27 2.01
N ARG A 84 -7.27 12.59 1.28
CA ARG A 84 -7.16 13.43 0.09
C ARG A 84 -6.44 14.74 0.42
N GLY A 85 -5.51 15.14 -0.45
CA GLY A 85 -4.65 16.30 -0.30
C GLY A 85 -3.23 15.95 0.11
N ASP A 86 -3.02 14.81 0.79
CA ASP A 86 -1.71 14.39 1.29
C ASP A 86 -0.73 14.06 0.17
N GLN A 87 0.56 14.24 0.47
CA GLN A 87 1.67 13.71 -0.31
C GLN A 87 2.60 12.96 0.62
N LEU A 88 2.71 11.65 0.43
CA LEU A 88 3.38 10.75 1.38
C LEU A 88 4.20 9.69 0.64
N PHE A 89 5.15 9.14 1.39
CA PHE A 89 5.89 7.95 1.03
C PHE A 89 5.48 6.79 1.95
N TYR A 90 5.48 5.59 1.39
CA TYR A 90 5.19 4.33 2.07
C TYR A 90 6.26 3.33 1.69
N GLY A 91 6.80 2.60 2.64
CA GLY A 91 7.81 1.58 2.38
C GLY A 91 7.60 0.35 3.22
N PHE A 92 7.95 -0.80 2.67
CA PHE A 92 7.95 -2.07 3.38
C PHE A 92 8.79 -3.10 2.63
N ALA A 93 9.33 -4.06 3.37
CA ALA A 93 9.90 -5.28 2.82
C ALA A 93 8.87 -6.41 2.88
N PHE A 94 8.85 -7.27 1.87
CA PHE A 94 8.06 -8.50 1.88
C PHE A 94 8.85 -9.68 1.32
N ARG A 95 8.48 -10.90 1.72
CA ARG A 95 9.06 -12.14 1.19
C ARG A 95 7.96 -13.18 1.01
N LEU A 96 7.85 -13.74 -0.20
CA LEU A 96 7.02 -14.92 -0.43
C LEU A 96 7.71 -16.18 0.10
N SER A 97 6.96 -17.23 0.41
CA SER A 97 7.56 -18.54 0.72
C SER A 97 8.48 -19.00 -0.40
N GLU A 98 9.51 -19.77 -0.06
CA GLU A 98 10.46 -20.29 -1.05
C GLU A 98 9.80 -21.21 -2.07
N GLN A 99 8.78 -21.95 -1.63
CA GLN A 99 7.98 -22.85 -2.46
C GLN A 99 6.73 -22.15 -3.03
N TRP A 100 6.71 -20.83 -3.15
CA TRP A 100 5.53 -20.11 -3.62
C TRP A 100 5.11 -20.58 -5.02
N GLU A 101 3.87 -21.06 -5.13
CA GLU A 101 3.30 -21.49 -6.42
C GLU A 101 2.66 -20.29 -7.12
N PHE A 102 3.36 -19.68 -8.08
CA PHE A 102 2.80 -18.57 -8.85
C PHE A 102 1.59 -19.02 -9.68
N GLN A 103 0.49 -18.29 -9.56
CA GLN A 103 -0.79 -18.55 -10.23
C GLN A 103 -1.38 -17.23 -10.75
N PRO A 104 -2.22 -17.23 -11.80
CA PRO A 104 -2.80 -16.00 -12.33
C PRO A 104 -3.85 -15.37 -11.40
N GLN A 105 -4.26 -16.06 -10.33
CA GLN A 105 -5.03 -15.45 -9.24
C GLN A 105 -4.27 -14.36 -8.49
N SER A 106 -5.02 -13.34 -8.06
CA SER A 106 -4.51 -12.24 -7.23
C SER A 106 -4.27 -12.67 -5.77
N TYR A 107 -3.08 -12.35 -5.27
CA TYR A 107 -2.73 -12.38 -3.84
C TYR A 107 -2.27 -10.98 -3.41
N ASN A 108 -3.17 -10.24 -2.75
CA ASN A 108 -2.91 -8.87 -2.33
C ASN A 108 -1.93 -8.81 -1.14
N LEU A 109 -0.94 -7.92 -1.26
CA LEU A 109 0.15 -7.73 -0.30
C LEU A 109 0.00 -6.46 0.54
N ALA A 110 -0.59 -5.41 -0.05
CA ALA A 110 -0.84 -4.15 0.63
C ALA A 110 -2.06 -3.46 0.02
N GLN A 111 -2.78 -2.68 0.83
CA GLN A 111 -3.92 -1.91 0.36
C GLN A 111 -4.17 -0.64 1.17
N PHE A 112 -4.81 0.31 0.50
CA PHE A 112 -5.37 1.49 1.13
C PHE A 112 -6.88 1.42 1.12
N ILE A 113 -7.49 1.35 2.30
CA ILE A 113 -8.93 1.07 2.43
C ILE A 113 -9.59 2.00 3.44
N ALA A 114 -10.76 2.52 3.08
CA ALA A 114 -11.58 3.33 3.98
C ALA A 114 -12.95 2.69 4.15
N ASN A 115 -13.46 2.71 5.39
CA ASN A 115 -14.89 2.59 5.61
C ASN A 115 -15.53 3.95 5.32
N ARG A 116 -16.55 3.99 4.46
CA ARG A 116 -17.20 5.23 4.02
C ARG A 116 -18.70 5.17 4.31
N PRO A 117 -19.13 5.19 5.59
CA PRO A 117 -20.54 5.05 5.95
C PRO A 117 -21.47 5.94 5.13
N GLY A 118 -22.56 5.35 4.63
CA GLY A 118 -23.53 6.02 3.78
C GLY A 118 -23.03 6.31 2.35
N ALA A 119 -21.96 5.64 1.89
CA ALA A 119 -21.57 5.68 0.48
C ALA A 119 -22.57 4.89 -0.37
N SER A 120 -22.98 3.72 0.11
CA SER A 120 -24.06 2.89 -0.43
C SER A 120 -23.91 2.54 -1.92
N CYS A 121 -22.67 2.30 -2.36
CA CYS A 121 -22.31 2.00 -3.76
C CYS A 121 -21.88 0.54 -4.01
N GLY A 122 -22.17 -0.36 -3.07
CA GLY A 122 -21.79 -1.77 -3.13
C GLY A 122 -22.49 -2.59 -2.04
N GLY A 123 -21.98 -3.81 -1.80
CA GLY A 123 -22.50 -4.71 -0.76
C GLY A 123 -22.14 -4.28 0.67
N ASP A 124 -21.18 -3.36 0.81
CA ASP A 124 -20.81 -2.68 2.05
C ASP A 124 -20.25 -1.28 1.73
N ASP A 125 -19.91 -0.52 2.76
CA ASP A 125 -19.33 0.83 2.66
C ASP A 125 -17.78 0.82 2.69
N TRP A 126 -17.14 -0.35 2.70
CA TRP A 126 -15.69 -0.47 2.65
C TRP A 126 -15.20 -0.38 1.20
N MET A 127 -14.23 0.50 0.97
CA MET A 127 -13.72 0.77 -0.37
C MET A 127 -12.19 0.73 -0.38
N PRO A 128 -11.59 -0.31 -1.00
CA PRO A 128 -10.17 -0.31 -1.27
C PRO A 128 -9.87 0.57 -2.49
N SER A 129 -8.99 1.54 -2.29
CA SER A 129 -8.47 2.42 -3.33
C SER A 129 -7.26 1.76 -4.00
N SER A 130 -6.06 2.27 -3.72
CA SER A 130 -4.82 1.69 -4.21
C SER A 130 -4.54 0.34 -3.54
N MET A 131 -4.10 -0.60 -4.34
CA MET A 131 -3.76 -1.97 -3.93
C MET A 131 -2.44 -2.36 -4.58
N LEU A 132 -1.72 -3.29 -3.97
CA LEU A 132 -0.50 -3.90 -4.50
C LEU A 132 -0.59 -5.42 -4.30
N TRP A 133 -0.49 -6.19 -5.38
CA TRP A 133 -0.70 -7.63 -5.36
C TRP A 133 0.27 -8.37 -6.28
N ILE A 134 0.30 -9.69 -6.10
CA ILE A 134 0.96 -10.63 -7.00
C ILE A 134 -0.09 -11.26 -7.92
N GLU A 135 0.21 -11.27 -9.22
CA GLU A 135 -0.57 -11.95 -10.26
C GLU A 135 0.40 -12.66 -11.20
N GLY A 136 0.32 -13.99 -11.30
CA GLY A 136 1.43 -14.77 -11.84
C GLY A 136 2.70 -14.51 -11.02
N ASP A 137 3.83 -14.26 -11.69
CA ASP A 137 5.09 -13.83 -11.06
C ASP A 137 5.29 -12.30 -11.10
N GLN A 138 4.22 -11.53 -11.28
CA GLN A 138 4.28 -10.08 -11.50
C GLN A 138 3.72 -9.30 -10.33
N LEU A 139 4.42 -8.23 -9.97
CA LEU A 139 3.90 -7.18 -9.11
C LEU A 139 2.93 -6.31 -9.90
N VAL A 140 1.75 -6.09 -9.34
CA VAL A 140 0.68 -5.28 -9.94
C VAL A 140 0.19 -4.27 -8.93
N SER A 141 -0.15 -3.07 -9.38
CA SER A 141 -0.79 -2.06 -8.54
C SER A 141 -1.98 -1.42 -9.25
N ARG A 142 -2.78 -0.67 -8.49
CA ARG A 142 -3.82 0.20 -9.04
C ARG A 142 -3.95 1.48 -8.23
N VAL A 143 -4.64 2.46 -8.81
CA VAL A 143 -5.26 3.58 -8.10
C VAL A 143 -6.76 3.63 -8.44
N VAL A 144 -7.55 4.29 -7.60
CA VAL A 144 -8.99 4.48 -7.84
C VAL A 144 -9.36 5.94 -7.66
N SER A 145 -10.19 6.48 -8.56
CA SER A 145 -10.73 7.84 -8.45
C SER A 145 -12.23 7.87 -8.79
N GLY A 146 -12.87 9.03 -8.64
CA GLY A 146 -14.31 9.20 -8.87
C GLY A 146 -15.07 9.59 -7.60
N GLN A 147 -16.40 9.40 -7.63
CA GLN A 147 -17.32 9.74 -6.54
C GLN A 147 -17.50 8.60 -5.55
N TYR A 148 -17.88 7.44 -6.08
CA TYR A 148 -18.25 6.26 -5.32
C TYR A 148 -19.19 6.56 -4.13
N ARG A 149 -20.17 7.46 -4.30
CA ARG A 149 -21.16 7.80 -3.27
C ARG A 149 -22.49 8.15 -3.92
N VAL A 150 -23.59 7.56 -3.45
CA VAL A 150 -24.94 7.87 -3.92
C VAL A 150 -25.20 9.39 -3.91
N PRO A 151 -25.78 9.98 -4.99
CA PRO A 151 -26.37 9.29 -6.14
C PRO A 151 -25.39 8.87 -7.25
N ASP A 152 -24.11 9.23 -7.17
CA ASP A 152 -23.11 8.89 -8.18
C ASP A 152 -22.11 7.84 -7.67
N CYS A 153 -22.37 6.58 -8.01
CA CYS A 153 -21.49 5.48 -7.66
C CYS A 153 -20.36 5.23 -8.66
N SER A 154 -20.10 6.17 -9.58
CA SER A 154 -19.02 6.03 -10.55
C SER A 154 -17.65 6.04 -9.88
N ARG A 155 -16.76 5.19 -10.40
CA ARG A 155 -15.34 5.16 -10.08
C ARG A 155 -14.55 4.76 -11.32
N ASP A 156 -13.34 5.28 -11.42
CA ASP A 156 -12.33 4.87 -12.39
C ASP A 156 -11.23 4.10 -11.67
N ILE A 157 -10.92 2.90 -12.18
CA ILE A 157 -9.86 2.05 -11.64
C ILE A 157 -8.76 1.98 -12.70
N LYS A 158 -7.59 2.56 -12.39
CA LYS A 158 -6.42 2.43 -13.24
C LYS A 158 -5.49 1.37 -12.69
N THR A 159 -5.41 0.24 -13.39
CA THR A 159 -4.45 -0.83 -13.11
C THR A 159 -3.13 -0.59 -13.83
N PHE A 160 -2.02 -0.92 -13.15
CA PHE A 160 -0.66 -0.92 -13.64
C PHE A 160 -0.10 -2.35 -13.55
N PRO A 161 -0.24 -3.15 -14.62
CA PRO A 161 0.22 -4.53 -14.64
C PRO A 161 1.73 -4.62 -14.88
N LYS A 162 2.32 -5.76 -14.50
CA LYS A 162 3.72 -6.12 -14.85
C LYS A 162 4.75 -5.07 -14.43
N LEU A 163 4.62 -4.54 -13.21
CA LEU A 163 5.54 -3.53 -12.68
C LEU A 163 6.94 -4.11 -12.48
N ALA A 164 7.01 -5.31 -11.93
CA ALA A 164 8.26 -6.03 -11.70
C ALA A 164 8.00 -7.53 -11.65
N LYS A 165 9.00 -8.34 -11.99
CA LYS A 165 9.01 -9.77 -11.69
C LYS A 165 9.35 -9.98 -10.22
N VAL A 166 8.58 -10.81 -9.54
CA VAL A 166 8.76 -11.16 -8.12
C VAL A 166 9.31 -12.56 -8.02
N SER A 167 10.32 -12.75 -7.15
CA SER A 167 10.91 -14.07 -6.89
C SER A 167 10.43 -14.64 -5.56
N ALA A 168 10.22 -15.95 -5.55
CA ALA A 168 9.91 -16.69 -4.33
C ALA A 168 11.14 -16.77 -3.41
N GLY A 169 10.94 -16.81 -2.10
CA GLY A 169 12.00 -17.06 -1.13
C GLY A 169 13.02 -15.94 -0.93
N GLN A 170 12.86 -14.79 -1.59
CA GLN A 170 13.73 -13.61 -1.45
C GLN A 170 12.97 -12.45 -0.81
N TRP A 171 13.70 -11.62 -0.07
CA TRP A 171 13.17 -10.35 0.40
C TRP A 171 13.17 -9.33 -0.74
N HIS A 172 12.02 -8.69 -0.91
CA HIS A 172 11.81 -7.60 -1.85
C HIS A 172 11.46 -6.33 -1.10
N LYS A 173 11.87 -5.19 -1.64
CA LYS A 173 11.57 -3.87 -1.09
C LYS A 173 10.60 -3.13 -2.00
N VAL A 174 9.59 -2.52 -1.40
CA VAL A 174 8.66 -1.64 -2.10
C VAL A 174 8.74 -0.25 -1.47
N VAL A 175 8.81 0.78 -2.31
CA VAL A 175 8.53 2.16 -1.90
C VAL A 175 7.47 2.72 -2.84
N ILE A 176 6.42 3.31 -2.27
CA ILE A 176 5.36 4.02 -2.98
C ILE A 176 5.48 5.50 -2.62
N GLN A 177 5.50 6.36 -3.63
CA GLN A 177 5.33 7.80 -3.45
C GLN A 177 4.01 8.22 -4.12
N ALA A 178 3.12 8.82 -3.35
CA ALA A 178 1.81 9.23 -3.84
C ALA A 178 1.48 10.67 -3.44
N SER A 179 0.91 11.42 -4.37
CA SER A 179 0.15 12.63 -4.08
C SER A 179 -1.32 12.32 -4.30
N TRP A 180 -2.09 12.30 -3.21
CA TRP A 180 -3.47 11.84 -3.14
C TRP A 180 -4.42 12.96 -3.55
N LYS A 181 -4.80 12.99 -4.83
CA LYS A 181 -5.65 14.03 -5.43
C LYS A 181 -6.81 13.40 -6.17
N SER A 182 -7.95 14.08 -6.17
CA SER A 182 -9.13 13.68 -6.95
C SER A 182 -9.20 14.36 -8.33
N ASP A 183 -8.20 15.18 -8.66
CA ASP A 183 -8.01 15.85 -9.94
C ASP A 183 -6.70 15.41 -10.62
N ASN A 184 -6.40 15.98 -11.78
CA ASN A 184 -5.20 15.64 -12.55
C ASN A 184 -3.94 16.34 -12.04
N THR A 185 -3.83 16.66 -10.75
CA THR A 185 -2.60 17.22 -10.15
C THR A 185 -1.84 16.21 -9.29
N GLY A 186 -2.41 15.02 -9.09
CA GLY A 186 -1.78 13.93 -8.35
C GLY A 186 -0.71 13.19 -9.16
N PHE A 187 0.04 12.35 -8.46
CA PHE A 187 1.03 11.44 -9.04
C PHE A 187 1.11 10.17 -8.21
N TYR A 188 1.56 9.08 -8.84
CA TYR A 188 1.73 7.77 -8.20
C TYR A 188 2.97 7.10 -8.76
N LYS A 189 3.91 6.75 -7.88
CA LYS A 189 5.22 6.22 -8.26
C LYS A 189 5.57 5.04 -7.37
N ILE A 190 6.26 4.06 -7.93
CA ILE A 190 6.65 2.84 -7.23
C ILE A 190 8.11 2.52 -7.55
N TRP A 191 8.85 2.15 -6.52
CA TRP A 191 10.16 1.52 -6.61
C TRP A 191 10.06 0.09 -6.10
N PHE A 192 10.71 -0.83 -6.80
CA PHE A 192 10.85 -2.23 -6.45
C PHE A 192 12.33 -2.59 -6.44
N ASP A 193 12.83 -3.11 -5.31
CA ASP A 193 14.24 -3.44 -5.10
C ASP A 193 15.21 -2.29 -5.47
N GLY A 194 14.79 -1.05 -5.15
CA GLY A 194 15.55 0.17 -5.43
C GLY A 194 15.38 0.73 -6.84
N ASN A 195 14.79 -0.03 -7.78
CA ASN A 195 14.54 0.42 -9.15
C ASN A 195 13.17 1.10 -9.26
N LYS A 196 13.10 2.27 -9.89
CA LYS A 196 11.81 2.92 -10.18
C LYS A 196 11.08 2.12 -11.27
N VAL A 197 9.94 1.53 -10.94
CA VAL A 197 9.15 0.68 -11.84
C VAL A 197 7.85 1.32 -12.30
N LEU A 198 7.41 2.39 -11.63
CA LEU A 198 6.27 3.20 -12.05
C LEU A 198 6.55 4.68 -11.78
N GLU A 199 6.21 5.53 -12.74
CA GLU A 199 6.19 6.97 -12.56
C GLU A 199 5.06 7.61 -13.37
N GLU A 200 3.94 7.89 -12.71
CA GLU A 200 2.76 8.48 -13.33
C GLU A 200 2.49 9.86 -12.72
N TYR A 201 2.32 10.87 -13.59
CA TYR A 201 1.98 12.24 -13.23
C TYR A 201 0.61 12.64 -13.79
N ASN A 202 0.12 13.80 -13.37
CA ASN A 202 -1.12 14.42 -13.85
C ASN A 202 -2.35 13.50 -13.74
N ARG A 203 -2.48 12.80 -12.62
CA ARG A 203 -3.44 11.71 -12.45
C ARG A 203 -4.29 11.89 -11.20
N LYS A 204 -5.57 11.52 -11.31
CA LYS A 204 -6.46 11.31 -10.17
C LYS A 204 -6.06 10.01 -9.45
N THR A 205 -5.68 10.13 -8.19
CA THR A 205 -5.10 9.03 -7.38
C THR A 205 -5.98 8.60 -6.22
N THR A 206 -7.05 9.35 -5.92
CA THR A 206 -8.06 8.95 -4.92
C THR A 206 -9.46 9.48 -5.26
N LEU A 207 -10.45 9.10 -4.46
CA LEU A 207 -11.83 9.58 -4.56
C LEU A 207 -11.93 11.07 -4.20
N ASN A 208 -13.01 11.72 -4.60
CA ASN A 208 -13.22 13.15 -4.33
C ASN A 208 -13.91 13.44 -2.98
N ASP A 209 -13.55 12.71 -1.93
CA ASP A 209 -13.95 13.02 -0.57
C ASP A 209 -12.75 13.01 0.39
N ASP A 210 -13.01 13.30 1.66
CA ASP A 210 -11.99 13.46 2.69
C ASP A 210 -11.94 12.27 3.65
N SER A 211 -12.37 11.08 3.21
CA SER A 211 -12.24 9.85 3.99
C SER A 211 -10.77 9.60 4.32
N VAL A 212 -10.52 9.15 5.55
CA VAL A 212 -9.18 8.66 5.93
C VAL A 212 -9.08 7.20 5.52
N PHE A 213 -8.12 6.90 4.66
CA PHE A 213 -7.78 5.54 4.24
C PHE A 213 -6.73 4.97 5.18
N GLN A 214 -6.99 3.77 5.67
CA GLN A 214 -6.00 2.97 6.39
C GLN A 214 -4.95 2.46 5.41
N PHE A 215 -3.71 2.32 5.87
CA PHE A 215 -2.68 1.57 5.15
C PHE A 215 -2.55 0.19 5.79
N ARG A 216 -2.81 -0.85 5.01
CA ARG A 216 -2.71 -2.24 5.46
C ARG A 216 -1.63 -2.97 4.68
N ILE A 217 -0.86 -3.79 5.38
CA ILE A 217 0.05 -4.77 4.79
C ILE A 217 -0.32 -6.16 5.32
N GLY A 218 -0.18 -7.17 4.47
CA GLY A 218 -0.53 -8.54 4.83
C GLY A 218 -0.94 -9.37 3.65
N LEU A 219 -1.24 -10.64 3.91
CA LEU A 219 -1.73 -11.57 2.90
C LEU A 219 -3.25 -11.51 2.84
N TYR A 220 -3.78 -10.88 1.80
CA TYR A 220 -5.19 -10.97 1.45
C TYR A 220 -5.36 -11.80 0.16
N ALA A 221 -5.77 -13.06 0.32
CA ALA A 221 -6.02 -13.97 -0.81
C ALA A 221 -7.41 -13.69 -1.42
N ASN A 222 -7.56 -12.52 -2.05
CA ASN A 222 -8.82 -11.97 -2.51
C ASN A 222 -9.48 -12.81 -3.60
N ALA A 223 -8.70 -13.31 -4.57
CA ALA A 223 -9.19 -14.11 -5.68
C ALA A 223 -9.90 -15.40 -5.22
N TRP A 224 -9.52 -16.00 -4.09
CA TRP A 224 -10.22 -17.18 -3.56
C TRP A 224 -11.69 -16.91 -3.23
N HIS A 225 -12.00 -15.71 -2.73
CA HIS A 225 -13.37 -15.28 -2.49
C HIS A 225 -14.02 -14.79 -3.78
N ASP A 226 -13.32 -13.99 -4.58
CA ASP A 226 -13.91 -13.29 -5.72
C ASP A 226 -14.24 -14.26 -6.86
N ASP A 227 -13.32 -15.19 -7.16
CA ASP A 227 -13.46 -16.21 -8.21
C ASP A 227 -14.19 -17.46 -7.71
N LYS A 228 -14.50 -17.53 -6.42
CA LYS A 228 -15.19 -18.65 -5.74
C LYS A 228 -14.44 -20.00 -5.79
N HIS A 229 -13.16 -20.00 -6.15
CA HIS A 229 -12.30 -21.18 -6.15
C HIS A 229 -10.83 -20.78 -5.97
N MET A 230 -9.98 -21.76 -5.68
CA MET A 230 -8.53 -21.60 -5.70
C MET A 230 -7.95 -22.26 -6.94
N GLU A 231 -7.01 -21.58 -7.59
CA GLU A 231 -6.16 -22.14 -8.63
C GLU A 231 -4.85 -22.71 -8.05
N GLY A 232 -4.32 -23.73 -8.71
CA GLY A 232 -3.12 -24.43 -8.28
C GLY A 232 -3.36 -25.42 -7.14
N SER A 233 -2.27 -25.83 -6.49
CA SER A 233 -2.28 -26.87 -5.44
C SER A 233 -1.91 -26.35 -4.04
N GLN A 234 -1.30 -25.16 -3.96
CA GLN A 234 -0.84 -24.54 -2.72
C GLN A 234 -1.98 -23.82 -1.98
N SER A 235 -2.76 -24.59 -1.22
CA SER A 235 -3.83 -24.08 -0.36
C SER A 235 -3.36 -23.32 0.87
N PHE A 236 -2.12 -23.52 1.29
CA PHE A 236 -1.48 -22.81 2.38
C PHE A 236 -0.45 -21.82 1.84
N ARG A 237 -0.71 -20.52 2.05
CA ARG A 237 0.10 -19.41 1.54
C ARG A 237 0.77 -18.67 2.69
N GLN A 238 2.01 -18.24 2.48
CA GLN A 238 2.80 -17.54 3.50
C GLN A 238 3.54 -16.36 2.88
N VAL A 239 3.49 -15.23 3.56
CA VAL A 239 4.25 -14.03 3.24
C VAL A 239 4.82 -13.45 4.53
N TRP A 240 6.07 -13.03 4.49
CA TRP A 240 6.71 -12.30 5.58
C TRP A 240 6.78 -10.82 5.24
N TYR A 241 6.72 -9.97 6.27
CA TYR A 241 6.77 -8.51 6.16
C TYR A 241 7.70 -7.93 7.23
N ASP A 242 8.41 -6.88 6.87
CA ASP A 242 9.35 -6.21 7.76
C ASP A 242 9.56 -4.74 7.34
N GLU A 243 10.16 -3.94 8.21
CA GLU A 243 10.60 -2.56 7.92
C GLU A 243 9.52 -1.68 7.27
N VAL A 244 8.33 -1.66 7.88
CA VAL A 244 7.19 -0.88 7.35
C VAL A 244 7.27 0.55 7.85
N ALA A 245 7.12 1.53 6.96
CA ALA A 245 7.20 2.94 7.29
C ALA A 245 6.27 3.81 6.45
N ILE A 246 5.87 4.95 7.02
CA ILE A 246 5.21 6.05 6.33
C ILE A 246 5.97 7.33 6.64
N GLY A 247 6.24 8.16 5.64
CA GLY A 247 7.00 9.39 5.83
C GLY A 247 6.79 10.44 4.75
N THR A 248 7.57 11.51 4.80
CA THR A 248 7.48 12.65 3.87
C THR A 248 8.56 12.62 2.79
N THR A 249 9.58 11.77 2.94
CA THR A 249 10.67 11.56 1.98
C THR A 249 10.89 10.08 1.66
N PHE A 250 11.61 9.81 0.56
CA PHE A 250 12.03 8.44 0.20
C PHE A 250 12.90 7.83 1.31
N ALA A 251 13.78 8.64 1.90
CA ALA A 251 14.68 8.19 2.94
C ALA A 251 13.93 7.73 4.19
N ASP A 252 12.84 8.42 4.57
CA ASP A 252 12.05 8.05 5.75
C ASP A 252 11.49 6.63 5.69
N VAL A 253 11.37 6.04 4.49
CA VAL A 253 10.65 4.78 4.30
C VAL A 253 11.39 3.69 3.54
N ASP A 254 12.57 3.93 2.97
CA ASP A 254 13.30 2.88 2.25
C ASP A 254 13.76 1.78 3.21
N PRO A 255 13.27 0.52 3.08
CA PRO A 255 13.69 -0.56 3.97
C PRO A 255 15.21 -0.81 3.91
N GLY A 256 15.86 -0.47 2.79
CA GLY A 256 17.29 -0.67 2.61
C GLY A 256 18.19 0.34 3.33
N GLN A 257 17.64 1.32 4.05
CA GLN A 257 18.46 2.26 4.79
C GLN A 257 19.23 1.56 5.94
N PRO A 258 20.49 1.95 6.21
CA PRO A 258 21.18 1.56 7.43
C PRO A 258 20.35 1.96 8.65
N ASP A 259 20.43 1.20 9.76
CA ASP A 259 19.90 1.69 11.03
C ASP A 259 20.58 3.02 11.36
N SER A 260 19.79 4.06 11.62
CA SER A 260 20.30 5.31 12.17
C SER A 260 20.97 5.00 13.50
N ALA A 261 22.29 5.21 13.58
CA ALA A 261 23.09 5.06 14.79
C ALA A 261 22.64 6.02 15.91
#